data_AF-A0A4Q3GDX5-F1
#
_entry.id   AF-A0A4Q3GDX5-F1
#
_cell.length_a   1.000
_cell.length_b   1.000
_cell.length_c   1.000
_cell.angle_alpha   90.00
_cell.angle_beta   90.00
_cell.angle_gamma   90.00
#
_symmetry.space_group_name_H-M   'P 1'
#
loop_
_entity.id
_entity.type
_entity.pdbx_description
1 polymer ?
#
loop_
_entity_poly.entity_id
_entity_poly.type
_entity_poly.pdbx_seq_one_letter_code
_entity_poly.pdbx_strand_id
1 'polypeptide(L)'
;MDYVREGDVLVVTRMDRLSRSLTDLRLTVDLLTAKGVGFRALQQSGIDTTRPEGKLMLAMLGAFAEFETDIRKERQLEGIAKAKAANVYKGRKPTVPVSEVRRLVAEGVGATEIGRRLGIGRASVYRAIARAS
;
A
#
# COMPACT_ATOMS: atom_id res chain seq x y z
N MET A 1 -22.72 6.05 0.35
CA MET A 1 -23.49 4.87 -0.12
C MET A 1 -24.87 4.79 0.52
N ASP A 2 -25.18 5.66 1.49
CA ASP A 2 -26.34 5.52 2.37
C ASP A 2 -27.62 6.16 1.80
N TYR A 3 -27.48 6.94 0.73
CA TYR A 3 -28.60 7.66 0.10
C TYR A 3 -29.22 6.93 -1.10
N VAL A 4 -28.44 6.12 -1.81
CA VAL A 4 -28.91 5.39 -3.01
C VAL A 4 -29.70 4.15 -2.63
N ARG A 5 -30.74 3.86 -3.41
CA ARG A 5 -31.71 2.77 -3.20
C ARG A 5 -31.84 1.92 -4.46
N GLU A 6 -32.38 0.71 -4.30
CA GLU A 6 -32.66 -0.17 -5.44
C GLU A 6 -33.44 0.55 -6.55
N GLY A 7 -33.00 0.40 -7.79
CA GLY A 7 -33.55 1.09 -8.96
C GLY A 7 -32.93 2.46 -9.27
N ASP A 8 -32.18 3.05 -8.34
CA ASP A 8 -31.45 4.30 -8.60
C ASP A 8 -30.30 4.09 -9.58
N VAL A 9 -29.81 5.20 -10.16
CA VAL A 9 -28.58 5.22 -10.95
C VAL A 9 -27.64 6.30 -10.41
N LEU A 10 -26.46 5.91 -9.95
CA LEU A 10 -25.40 6.84 -9.60
C LEU A 10 -24.76 7.39 -10.87
N VAL A 11 -24.98 8.67 -11.15
CA VAL A 11 -24.41 9.36 -12.31
C VAL A 11 -23.25 10.24 -11.87
N VAL A 12 -22.11 10.11 -12.55
CA VAL A 12 -20.94 10.95 -12.34
C VAL A 12 -20.48 11.58 -13.64
N THR A 13 -19.89 12.78 -13.58
CA THR A 13 -19.37 13.44 -14.78
C THR A 13 -18.20 12.67 -15.38
N ARG A 14 -17.28 12.19 -14.53
CA ARG A 14 -16.09 11.41 -14.91
C ARG A 14 -15.75 10.37 -13.85
N MET A 15 -15.14 9.27 -14.26
CA MET A 15 -14.73 8.18 -13.35
C MET A 15 -13.75 8.62 -12.26
N ASP A 16 -12.79 9.49 -12.59
CA ASP A 16 -11.77 9.99 -11.65
C ASP A 16 -12.34 10.87 -10.53
N ARG A 17 -13.60 11.32 -10.66
CA ARG A 17 -14.33 12.03 -9.60
C ARG A 17 -14.92 11.09 -8.57
N LEU A 18 -15.11 9.81 -8.91
CA LEU A 18 -15.65 8.80 -8.01
C LEU A 18 -14.54 8.00 -7.33
N SER A 19 -13.42 7.76 -8.01
CA SER A 19 -12.40 6.83 -7.52
C SER A 19 -10.98 7.21 -7.92
N ARG A 20 -10.02 6.85 -7.06
CA ARG A 20 -8.57 7.08 -7.24
C ARG A 20 -7.84 5.93 -7.93
N SER A 21 -8.50 4.79 -8.13
CA SER A 21 -7.92 3.64 -8.85
C SER A 21 -9.02 2.80 -9.49
N LEU A 22 -8.67 2.02 -10.51
CA LEU A 22 -9.65 1.16 -11.19
C LEU A 22 -10.20 0.06 -10.25
N THR A 23 -9.37 -0.43 -9.33
CA THR A 23 -9.77 -1.37 -8.28
C THR A 23 -10.82 -0.75 -7.35
N ASP A 24 -10.59 0.47 -6.88
CA ASP A 24 -11.51 1.17 -5.97
C ASP A 24 -12.84 1.50 -6.68
N LEU A 25 -12.78 1.84 -7.98
CA LEU A 25 -13.97 2.01 -8.80
C LEU A 25 -14.75 0.69 -8.92
N ARG A 26 -14.08 -0.42 -9.22
CA ARG A 26 -14.72 -1.74 -9.33
C ARG A 26 -15.44 -2.12 -8.04
N LEU A 27 -14.76 -2.00 -6.90
CA LEU A 27 -15.36 -2.27 -5.59
C LEU A 27 -16.60 -1.40 -5.33
N THR A 28 -16.52 -0.11 -5.67
CA THR A 28 -17.65 0.82 -5.52
C THR A 28 -18.83 0.39 -6.40
N VAL A 29 -18.59 0.02 -7.66
CA VAL A 29 -19.66 -0.38 -8.58
C VAL A 29 -20.22 -1.76 -8.25
N ASP A 30 -19.41 -2.69 -7.74
CA ASP A 30 -19.89 -3.98 -7.24
C ASP A 30 -20.85 -3.79 -6.05
N LEU A 31 -20.54 -2.86 -5.14
CA LEU A 31 -21.43 -2.48 -4.03
C LEU A 31 -22.75 -1.86 -4.52
N LEU A 32 -22.70 -1.01 -5.55
CA LEU A 32 -23.92 -0.44 -6.17
C LEU A 32 -24.76 -1.54 -6.81
N THR A 33 -24.12 -2.43 -7.57
CA THR A 33 -24.79 -3.53 -8.28
C THR A 33 -25.45 -4.49 -7.29
N ALA A 34 -24.78 -4.82 -6.18
CA ALA A 34 -25.34 -5.64 -5.11
C ALA A 34 -26.56 -5.00 -4.43
N LYS A 35 -26.68 -3.66 -4.44
CA LYS A 35 -27.85 -2.92 -3.98
C LYS A 35 -28.93 -2.72 -5.06
N GLY A 36 -28.75 -3.27 -6.27
CA GLY A 36 -29.64 -3.02 -7.40
C GLY A 36 -29.57 -1.58 -7.94
N VAL A 37 -28.46 -0.88 -7.70
CA VAL A 37 -28.20 0.49 -8.14
C VAL A 37 -27.33 0.46 -9.40
N GLY A 38 -27.74 1.19 -10.44
CA GLY A 38 -26.97 1.40 -11.66
C GLY A 38 -25.83 2.41 -11.46
N PHE A 39 -24.86 2.41 -12.36
CA PHE A 39 -23.76 3.35 -12.39
C PHE A 39 -23.54 3.86 -13.81
N ARG A 40 -23.34 5.17 -13.97
CA ARG A 40 -23.09 5.79 -15.27
C ARG A 40 -22.06 6.91 -15.18
N ALA A 41 -21.08 6.89 -16.09
CA ALA A 41 -20.15 7.99 -16.31
C ALA A 41 -20.55 8.77 -17.58
N LEU A 42 -20.69 10.09 -17.48
CA LEU A 42 -21.16 10.90 -18.61
C LEU A 42 -20.11 11.07 -19.71
N GLN A 43 -18.85 11.31 -19.35
CA GLN A 43 -17.77 11.48 -20.34
C GLN A 43 -17.24 10.15 -20.89
N GLN A 44 -17.31 9.08 -20.11
CA GLN A 44 -16.97 7.73 -20.53
C GLN A 44 -18.26 6.97 -20.86
N SER A 45 -18.92 7.35 -21.95
CA SER A 45 -20.26 6.88 -22.33
C SER A 45 -20.40 5.35 -22.43
N GLY A 46 -19.29 4.62 -22.64
CA GLY A 46 -19.26 3.15 -22.61
C GLY A 46 -19.39 2.53 -21.21
N ILE A 47 -19.39 3.34 -20.14
CA ILE A 47 -19.55 2.87 -18.76
C ILE A 47 -20.92 3.28 -18.24
N ASP A 48 -21.89 2.46 -18.60
CA ASP A 48 -23.29 2.51 -18.15
C ASP A 48 -23.74 1.10 -17.74
N THR A 49 -23.74 0.81 -16.44
CA THR A 49 -24.10 -0.53 -15.94
C THR A 49 -25.60 -0.81 -15.95
N THR A 50 -26.42 0.15 -16.40
CA THR A 50 -27.84 -0.12 -16.70
C THR A 50 -28.00 -0.91 -18.00
N ARG A 51 -26.95 -1.04 -18.80
CA ARG A 51 -26.91 -1.75 -20.08
C ARG A 51 -25.97 -2.96 -20.03
N PRO A 52 -26.26 -4.06 -20.75
CA PRO A 52 -25.38 -5.23 -20.79
C PRO A 52 -23.95 -4.92 -21.24
N GLU A 53 -23.79 -4.06 -22.24
CA GLU A 53 -22.49 -3.65 -22.79
C GLU A 53 -21.63 -2.89 -21.77
N GLY A 54 -22.24 -2.03 -20.94
CA GLY A 54 -21.50 -1.30 -19.91
C GLY A 54 -21.13 -2.16 -18.72
N LYS A 55 -21.94 -3.18 -18.38
CA LYS A 55 -21.55 -4.22 -17.41
C LYS A 55 -20.34 -5.01 -17.90
N LEU A 56 -20.32 -5.42 -19.17
CA LEU A 56 -19.19 -6.10 -19.78
C LEU A 56 -17.93 -5.22 -19.78
N MET A 57 -18.06 -3.94 -20.18
CA MET A 57 -16.95 -2.99 -20.19
C MET A 57 -16.32 -2.85 -18.79
N LEU A 58 -17.15 -2.71 -17.75
CA LEU A 58 -16.66 -2.64 -16.37
C LEU A 58 -15.93 -3.93 -15.95
N ALA A 59 -16.47 -5.10 -16.29
CA ALA A 59 -15.83 -6.38 -15.99
C ALA A 59 -14.47 -6.52 -16.67
N MET A 60 -14.37 -6.14 -17.95
CA MET A 60 -13.10 -6.14 -18.70
C MET A 60 -12.09 -5.17 -18.07
N LEU A 61 -12.51 -3.95 -17.72
CA LEU A 61 -11.65 -2.99 -17.03
C LEU A 61 -11.14 -3.53 -15.69
N GLY A 62 -11.99 -4.25 -14.95
CA GLY A 62 -11.58 -4.99 -13.76
C GLY A 62 -10.49 -6.02 -14.03
N ALA A 63 -10.69 -6.87 -15.03
CA ALA A 63 -9.72 -7.88 -15.42
C ALA A 63 -8.37 -7.26 -15.88
N PHE A 64 -8.42 -6.14 -16.62
CA PHE A 64 -7.22 -5.41 -17.02
C PHE A 64 -6.46 -4.84 -15.80
N ALA A 65 -7.17 -4.32 -14.80
CA ALA A 65 -6.54 -3.80 -13.58
C ALA A 65 -5.77 -4.88 -12.80
N GLU A 66 -6.34 -6.08 -12.69
CA GLU A 66 -5.72 -7.23 -12.06
C GLU A 66 -4.49 -7.69 -12.88
N PHE A 67 -4.66 -7.84 -14.19
CA PHE A 67 -3.58 -8.19 -15.12
C PHE A 67 -2.37 -7.25 -15.03
N GLU A 68 -2.60 -5.93 -15.06
CA GLU A 68 -1.53 -4.94 -14.91
C GLU A 68 -0.80 -5.05 -13.56
N THR A 69 -1.53 -5.38 -12.51
CA THR A 69 -0.98 -5.55 -11.16
C THR A 69 -0.06 -6.77 -11.09
N ASP A 70 -0.46 -7.85 -11.73
CA ASP A 70 0.33 -9.08 -11.78
C ASP A 70 1.60 -8.90 -12.60
N ILE A 71 1.51 -8.28 -13.79
CA ILE A 71 2.69 -7.94 -14.60
C ILE A 71 3.65 -7.03 -13.82
N ARG A 72 3.14 -6.06 -13.06
CA ARG A 72 3.97 -5.16 -12.25
C ARG A 72 4.70 -5.93 -11.14
N LYS A 73 4.02 -6.86 -10.46
CA LYS A 73 4.62 -7.74 -9.45
C LYS A 73 5.71 -8.62 -10.03
N GLU A 74 5.46 -9.26 -11.17
CA GLU A 74 6.42 -10.11 -11.85
C GLU A 74 7.72 -9.35 -12.16
N ARG A 75 7.60 -8.19 -12.81
CA ARG A 75 8.75 -7.31 -13.10
C ARG A 75 9.48 -6.85 -11.85
N GLN A 76 8.75 -6.57 -10.77
CA GLN A 76 9.34 -6.21 -9.49
C GLN A 76 10.16 -7.36 -8.90
N LEU A 77 9.63 -8.59 -8.94
CA LEU A 77 10.33 -9.78 -8.44
C LEU A 77 11.61 -10.05 -9.23
N GLU A 78 11.58 -9.92 -10.56
CA GLU A 78 12.77 -10.01 -11.40
C GLU A 78 13.82 -8.96 -11.02
N GLY A 79 13.40 -7.70 -10.83
CA GLY A 79 14.27 -6.62 -10.40
C GLY A 79 14.89 -6.88 -9.02
N ILE A 80 14.10 -7.39 -8.07
CA ILE A 80 14.58 -7.79 -6.75
C ILE A 80 15.61 -8.92 -6.87
N ALA A 81 15.35 -9.94 -7.69
CA ALA A 81 16.27 -11.06 -7.90
C ALA A 81 17.63 -10.59 -8.46
N LYS A 82 17.62 -9.71 -9.47
CA LYS A 82 18.83 -9.09 -10.02
C LYS A 82 19.59 -8.28 -8.97
N ALA A 83 18.89 -7.46 -8.19
CA ALA A 83 19.49 -6.64 -7.13
C ALA A 83 20.06 -7.48 -5.97
N LYS A 84 19.42 -8.62 -5.63
CA LYS A 84 19.95 -9.60 -4.67
C LYS A 84 21.22 -10.26 -5.19
N ALA A 85 21.24 -10.72 -6.45
CA ALA A 85 22.43 -11.30 -7.07
C ALA A 85 23.59 -10.29 -7.13
N ALA A 86 23.30 -9.02 -7.35
CA ALA A 86 24.28 -7.92 -7.32
C ALA A 86 24.62 -7.42 -5.90
N ASN A 87 24.14 -8.08 -4.82
CA ASN A 87 24.39 -7.69 -3.43
C ASN A 87 24.06 -6.21 -3.09
N VAL A 88 23.04 -5.64 -3.73
CA VAL A 88 22.63 -4.24 -3.52
C VAL A 88 21.97 -4.04 -2.16
N TYR A 89 21.21 -5.01 -1.68
CA TYR A 89 20.48 -4.92 -0.41
C TYR A 89 21.43 -5.08 0.80
N LYS A 90 21.83 -3.97 1.41
CA LYS A 90 22.67 -3.94 2.63
C LYS A 90 21.87 -3.84 3.94
N GLY A 91 20.56 -4.08 3.87
CA GLY A 91 19.64 -3.88 4.99
C GLY A 91 19.51 -2.42 5.41
N ARG A 92 18.85 -2.19 6.55
CA ARG A 92 18.72 -0.85 7.14
C ARG A 92 20.09 -0.40 7.64
N LYS A 93 20.52 0.82 7.28
CA LYS A 93 21.72 1.44 7.85
C LYS A 93 21.62 1.44 9.39
N PRO A 94 22.65 0.97 10.11
CA PRO A 94 22.66 1.03 11.57
C PRO A 94 22.49 2.47 12.06
N THR A 95 21.50 2.71 12.93
CA THR A 95 21.22 4.04 13.50
C THR A 95 21.66 4.16 14.96
N VAL A 96 22.19 3.10 15.55
CA VAL A 96 22.59 3.08 16.97
C VAL A 96 24.09 3.42 17.07
N PRO A 97 24.48 4.44 17.84
CA PRO A 97 25.88 4.79 18.06
C PRO A 97 26.53 3.82 19.06
N VAL A 98 26.95 2.65 18.56
CA VAL A 98 27.42 1.52 19.39
C VAL A 98 28.65 1.88 20.24
N SER A 99 29.61 2.63 19.68
CA SER A 99 30.81 3.07 20.40
C SER A 99 30.47 3.94 21.61
N GLU A 100 29.55 4.88 21.42
CA GLU A 100 29.09 5.80 22.46
C GLU A 100 28.30 5.07 23.56
N VAL A 101 27.43 4.14 23.17
CA VAL A 101 26.74 3.26 24.13
C VAL A 101 27.76 2.51 24.99
N ARG A 102 28.80 1.94 24.39
CA ARG A 102 29.84 1.18 25.12
C ARG A 102 30.63 2.07 26.07
N ARG A 103 30.99 3.28 25.64
CA ARG A 103 31.68 4.26 26.48
C ARG A 103 30.86 4.57 27.74
N LEU A 104 29.59 4.89 27.57
CA LEU A 104 28.69 5.21 28.70
C LEU A 104 28.45 4.00 29.63
N VAL A 105 28.42 2.77 29.09
CA VAL A 105 28.36 1.55 29.91
C VAL A 105 29.64 1.38 30.74
N ALA A 106 30.81 1.62 30.15
CA ALA A 106 32.10 1.56 30.86
C ALA A 106 32.22 2.65 31.95
N GLU A 107 31.57 3.79 31.75
CA GLU A 107 31.40 4.85 32.76
C GLU A 107 30.35 4.51 33.84
N GLY A 108 29.70 3.34 33.77
CA GLY A 108 28.72 2.89 34.76
C GLY A 108 27.30 3.45 34.57
N VAL A 109 27.01 4.10 33.44
CA VAL A 109 25.67 4.67 33.18
C VAL A 109 24.66 3.56 32.90
N GLY A 110 23.51 3.61 33.56
CA GLY A 110 22.43 2.64 33.37
C GLY A 110 21.78 2.69 31.98
N ALA A 111 21.38 1.53 31.45
CA ALA A 111 20.85 1.40 30.08
C ALA A 111 19.64 2.29 29.75
N THR A 112 18.78 2.58 30.73
CA THR A 112 17.63 3.50 30.57
C THR A 112 18.09 4.94 30.35
N GLU A 113 19.10 5.37 31.10
CA GLU A 113 19.66 6.71 31.03
C GLU A 113 20.45 6.91 29.72
N ILE A 114 21.22 5.90 29.30
CA ILE A 114 21.88 5.87 27.98
C ILE A 114 20.86 6.04 26.85
N GLY A 115 19.73 5.31 26.94
CA GLY A 115 18.66 5.40 25.96
C GLY A 115 18.08 6.81 25.84
N ARG A 116 17.88 7.50 26.96
CA ARG A 116 17.45 8.91 26.97
C ARG A 116 18.50 9.83 26.34
N ARG A 117 19.76 9.74 26.78
CA ARG A 117 20.85 10.62 26.32
C ARG A 117 21.09 10.53 24.81
N LEU A 118 20.97 9.33 24.27
CA LEU A 118 21.26 9.05 22.85
C LEU A 118 20.00 8.99 21.97
N GLY A 119 18.82 9.23 22.54
CA GLY A 119 17.55 9.17 21.80
C GLY A 119 17.21 7.80 21.21
N ILE A 120 17.67 6.71 21.85
CA ILE A 120 17.46 5.34 21.38
C ILE A 120 16.69 4.51 22.41
N GLY A 121 15.87 3.57 21.93
CA GLY A 121 15.12 2.69 22.82
C GLY A 121 16.05 1.82 23.68
N ARG A 122 15.63 1.52 24.92
CA ARG A 122 16.38 0.68 25.87
C ARG A 122 16.80 -0.69 25.30
N ALA A 123 15.95 -1.31 24.48
CA ALA A 123 16.29 -2.56 23.79
C ALA A 123 17.44 -2.40 22.77
N SER A 124 17.57 -1.23 22.13
CA SER A 124 18.69 -0.93 21.22
C SER A 124 20.00 -0.76 21.97
N VAL A 125 19.97 -0.22 23.20
CA VAL A 125 21.12 -0.15 24.10
C VAL A 125 21.62 -1.57 24.41
N TYR A 126 20.74 -2.47 24.88
CA TYR A 126 21.13 -3.87 25.15
C TYR A 126 21.63 -4.61 23.91
N ARG A 127 21.01 -4.42 22.75
CA ARG A 127 21.50 -5.02 21.49
C ARG A 127 22.89 -4.49 21.08
N ALA A 128 23.20 -3.23 21.36
CA ALA A 128 24.51 -2.66 21.08
C ALA A 128 25.60 -3.22 22.01
N ILE A 129 25.22 -3.54 23.26
CA ILE A 129 26.09 -4.23 24.22
C ILE A 129 26.33 -5.68 23.78
N ALA A 130 25.27 -6.42 23.40
CA ALA A 130 25.35 -7.84 23.06
C ALA A 130 26.09 -8.15 21.75
N ARG A 131 26.12 -7.24 20.77
CA ARG A 131 26.83 -7.42 19.49
C ARG A 131 28.37 -7.27 19.58
N ALA A 132 28.92 -7.15 20.80
CA ALA A 132 30.36 -6.98 21.04
C ALA A 132 31.09 -8.28 21.36
N SER A 133 30.37 -9.40 21.50
CA SER A 133 30.90 -10.75 21.71
C SER A 133 31.13 -11.48 20.40
#